data_AF-A0A2V7P8J9-F1
#
_entry.id   AF-A0A2V7P8J9-F1
#
_cell.length_a   1.000
_cell.length_b   1.000
_cell.length_c   1.000
_cell.angle_alpha   90.00
_cell.angle_beta   90.00
_cell.angle_gamma   90.00
#
_symmetry.space_group_name_H-M   'P 1'
#
loop_
_entity.id
_entity.type
_entity.pdbx_description
1 polymer ?
#
loop_
_entity_poly.entity_id
_entity_poly.type
_entity_poly.pdbx_seq_one_letter_code
_entity_poly.pdbx_strand_id
1 'polypeptide(L)'
;MQGERLDLLERRDGAWLRVRAGDGYHAWTHAGYVAVGPVGWADDWIERAAGRSLGADLRLEDQRFRLAVGARVVVRRNGQVQTADGRIWNVSAGVVLSEPAARAEARLLAPPEWALRWFSGAPYLWGGRTEWGIDCSGLVQGTYAARGITLPRDSDLQSLAGREVKLDPAGTGYEAGDVLCFADGQRISHVALWSGAGRIVHSALSRGGVGSDDLFADAPGAKRLRDFLVAVRRPGR
;
A
#
# COMPACT_ATOMS: atom_id res chain seq x y z
N MET A 1 -2.99 -3.46 8.44
CA MET A 1 -3.81 -2.23 8.30
C MET A 1 -5.14 -2.44 9.00
N GLN A 2 -5.83 -1.38 9.45
CA GLN A 2 -7.14 -1.52 10.09
C GLN A 2 -8.14 -2.29 9.22
N GLY A 3 -8.75 -3.33 9.80
CA GLY A 3 -9.73 -4.18 9.13
C GLY A 3 -9.16 -5.16 8.10
N GLU A 4 -7.85 -5.29 8.00
CA GLU A 4 -7.18 -6.34 7.23
C GLU A 4 -7.35 -7.71 7.91
N ARG A 5 -7.74 -8.73 7.15
CA ARG A 5 -7.78 -10.11 7.65
C ARG A 5 -6.37 -10.66 7.79
N LEU A 6 -6.15 -11.36 8.88
CA LEU A 6 -4.93 -12.12 9.17
C LEU A 6 -5.31 -13.56 9.53
N ASP A 7 -4.62 -14.52 8.93
CA ASP A 7 -4.69 -15.92 9.38
C ASP A 7 -3.74 -16.11 10.57
N LEU A 8 -4.25 -16.60 11.69
CA LEU A 8 -3.42 -16.92 12.86
C LEU A 8 -2.73 -18.26 12.67
N LEU A 9 -1.39 -18.28 12.71
CA LEU A 9 -0.58 -19.48 12.54
C LEU A 9 -0.06 -20.03 13.87
N GLU A 10 0.31 -19.14 14.79
CA GLU A 10 0.99 -19.52 16.03
C GLU A 10 0.79 -18.45 17.11
N ARG A 11 0.77 -18.88 18.37
CA ARG A 11 0.79 -17.99 19.55
C ARG A 11 2.05 -18.26 20.35
N ARG A 12 2.76 -17.20 20.75
CA ARG A 12 3.95 -17.27 21.60
C ARG A 12 3.77 -16.35 22.81
N ASP A 13 4.04 -16.90 23.99
CA ASP A 13 4.01 -16.19 25.28
C ASP A 13 2.69 -15.45 25.57
N GLY A 14 1.57 -15.88 24.97
CA GLY A 14 0.25 -15.26 25.08
C GLY A 14 0.09 -13.89 24.41
N ALA A 15 1.18 -13.17 24.15
CA ALA A 15 1.18 -11.79 23.66
C ALA A 15 1.57 -11.65 22.18
N TRP A 16 2.33 -12.60 21.62
CA TRP A 16 2.81 -12.53 20.24
C TRP A 16 2.09 -13.53 19.35
N LEU A 17 1.68 -13.06 18.17
CA LEU A 17 0.96 -13.84 17.17
C LEU A 17 1.80 -13.92 15.90
N ARG A 18 2.09 -15.13 15.43
CA ARG A 18 2.58 -15.33 14.06
C ARG A 18 1.37 -15.39 13.15
N VAL A 19 1.33 -14.49 12.17
CA VAL A 19 0.19 -14.31 11.28
C VAL A 19 0.61 -14.40 9.83
N ARG A 20 -0.35 -14.71 8.95
CA ARG A 20 -0.22 -14.55 7.51
C ARG A 20 -1.26 -13.56 7.00
N ALA A 21 -0.82 -12.55 6.24
CA ALA A 21 -1.70 -11.58 5.60
C ALA A 21 -2.28 -12.11 4.29
N GLY A 22 -3.27 -11.41 3.73
CA GLY A 22 -3.97 -11.84 2.51
C GLY A 22 -3.10 -11.83 1.25
N ASP A 23 -1.95 -11.15 1.27
CA ASP A 23 -0.92 -11.19 0.22
C ASP A 23 0.08 -12.35 0.41
N GLY A 24 -0.15 -13.20 1.41
CA GLY A 24 0.73 -14.32 1.77
C GLY A 24 1.88 -13.94 2.70
N TYR A 25 2.02 -12.67 3.11
CA TYR A 25 3.14 -12.23 3.93
C TYR A 25 3.06 -12.79 5.36
N HIS A 26 4.18 -13.31 5.87
CA HIS A 26 4.29 -13.82 7.23
C HIS A 26 4.92 -12.77 8.16
N ALA A 27 4.31 -12.55 9.33
CA ALA A 27 4.82 -11.60 10.30
C ALA A 27 4.52 -12.03 11.74
N TRP A 28 5.25 -11.43 12.68
CA TRP A 28 4.88 -11.43 14.09
C TRP A 28 4.20 -10.10 14.44
N THR A 29 3.12 -10.16 15.21
CA THR A 29 2.42 -8.96 15.72
C THR A 29 1.97 -9.18 17.16
N HIS A 30 1.84 -8.09 17.92
CA HIS A 30 1.33 -8.15 19.28
C HIS A 30 -0.20 -8.31 19.26
N ALA A 31 -0.74 -9.15 20.15
CA ALA A 31 -2.17 -9.45 20.24
C ALA A 31 -3.03 -8.20 20.48
N GLY A 32 -2.48 -7.18 21.15
CA GLY A 32 -3.16 -5.90 21.38
C GLY A 32 -3.47 -5.10 20.11
N TYR A 33 -2.88 -5.44 18.96
CA TYR A 33 -3.16 -4.79 17.66
C TYR A 33 -4.16 -5.56 16.80
N VAL A 34 -4.64 -6.71 17.27
CA VAL A 34 -5.47 -7.62 16.48
C VAL A 34 -6.74 -7.95 17.24
N ALA A 35 -7.89 -7.72 16.61
CA ALA A 35 -9.14 -8.29 17.09
C ALA A 35 -9.19 -9.77 16.71
N VAL A 36 -9.48 -10.64 17.67
CA VAL A 36 -9.61 -12.09 17.47
C VAL A 36 -11.05 -12.49 17.79
N GLY A 37 -11.67 -13.24 16.88
CA GLY A 37 -13.03 -13.76 17.04
C GLY A 37 -13.10 -15.28 16.87
N PRO A 38 -14.30 -15.87 16.96
CA PRO A 38 -14.52 -17.29 16.67
C PRO A 38 -14.19 -17.64 15.21
N VAL A 39 -14.13 -18.93 14.90
CA VAL A 39 -13.93 -19.43 13.52
C VAL A 39 -14.97 -18.80 12.58
N GLY A 40 -14.51 -18.33 11.42
CA GLY A 40 -15.34 -17.65 10.42
C GLY A 40 -15.64 -16.17 10.71
N TRP A 41 -15.31 -15.65 11.89
CA TRP A 41 -15.53 -14.23 12.22
C TRP A 41 -14.78 -13.28 11.29
N ALA A 42 -13.54 -13.60 10.94
CA ALA A 42 -12.74 -12.78 10.03
C ALA A 42 -13.30 -12.80 8.59
N ASP A 43 -13.95 -13.90 8.19
CA ASP A 43 -14.61 -14.01 6.89
C ASP A 43 -15.88 -13.14 6.85
N ASP A 44 -16.74 -13.28 7.87
CA ASP A 44 -17.91 -12.41 8.06
C ASP A 44 -17.52 -10.92 8.13
N TRP A 45 -16.41 -10.61 8.81
CA TRP A 45 -15.88 -9.25 8.84
C TRP A 45 -15.53 -8.75 7.44
N ILE A 46 -14.84 -9.55 6.62
CA ILE A 46 -14.45 -9.14 5.26
C ILE A 46 -15.69 -8.92 4.38
N GLU A 47 -16.74 -9.72 4.54
CA GLU A 47 -18.00 -9.56 3.82
C GLU A 47 -18.73 -8.26 4.21
N ARG A 48 -18.78 -7.93 5.51
CA ARG A 48 -19.48 -6.74 6.00
C ARG A 48 -18.65 -5.45 5.87
N ALA A 49 -17.33 -5.53 5.98
CA ALA A 49 -16.41 -4.38 5.97
C ALA A 49 -16.12 -3.89 4.54
N ALA A 50 -17.19 -3.62 3.80
CA ALA A 50 -17.16 -3.14 2.43
C ALA A 50 -16.82 -1.65 2.30
N GLY A 51 -16.51 -0.95 3.39
CA GLY A 51 -16.02 0.43 3.37
C GLY A 51 -14.51 0.51 3.15
N ARG A 52 -14.05 1.58 2.50
CA ARG A 52 -12.65 1.94 2.33
C ARG A 52 -12.43 3.40 2.70
N SER A 53 -11.48 3.63 3.59
CA SER A 53 -11.09 4.98 3.97
C SER A 53 -10.17 5.61 2.93
N LEU A 54 -10.39 6.89 2.67
CA LEU A 54 -9.48 7.79 1.95
C LEU A 54 -8.99 8.87 2.93
N GLY A 55 -8.38 8.45 4.06
CA GLY A 55 -7.86 9.35 5.10
C GLY A 55 -8.94 9.90 6.03
N ALA A 56 -9.85 9.05 6.52
CA ALA A 56 -10.98 9.47 7.34
C ALA A 56 -10.60 9.61 8.83
N ASP A 57 -11.11 10.66 9.46
CA ASP A 57 -10.99 10.89 10.91
C ASP A 57 -12.26 10.47 11.63
N LEU A 58 -12.12 9.55 12.58
CA LEU A 58 -13.20 9.01 13.38
C LEU A 58 -13.25 9.64 14.76
N ARG A 59 -14.46 9.83 15.29
CA ARG A 59 -14.72 10.32 16.64
C ARG A 59 -15.73 9.48 17.39
N LEU A 60 -15.39 9.16 18.63
CA LEU A 60 -16.25 8.53 19.62
C LEU A 60 -16.02 9.27 20.94
N GLU A 61 -17.00 10.08 21.36
CA GLU A 61 -16.87 10.95 22.55
C GLU A 61 -15.64 11.88 22.45
N ASP A 62 -14.65 11.70 23.33
CA ASP A 62 -13.36 12.40 23.37
C ASP A 62 -12.25 11.69 22.57
N GLN A 63 -12.46 10.43 22.21
CA GLN A 63 -11.50 9.62 21.44
C GLN A 63 -11.51 10.01 19.96
N ARG A 64 -10.32 9.98 19.36
CA ARG A 64 -10.09 10.19 17.94
C ARG A 64 -9.28 9.03 17.36
N PHE A 65 -9.62 8.63 16.15
CA PHE A 65 -8.89 7.60 15.43
C PHE A 65 -8.82 7.93 13.94
N ARG A 66 -7.62 8.10 13.40
CA ARG A 66 -7.43 8.32 11.96
C ARG A 66 -7.29 6.98 11.26
N LEU A 67 -8.10 6.77 10.23
CA LEU A 67 -7.99 5.62 9.35
C LEU A 67 -7.00 5.90 8.23
N ALA A 68 -6.04 4.99 8.05
CA ALA A 68 -5.12 5.02 6.92
C ALA A 68 -5.86 4.88 5.58
N VAL A 69 -5.27 5.38 4.50
CA VAL A 69 -5.79 5.17 3.14
C VAL A 69 -5.86 3.67 2.84
N GLY A 70 -7.04 3.19 2.42
CA GLY A 70 -7.31 1.78 2.15
C GLY A 70 -7.81 0.98 3.36
N ALA A 71 -7.86 1.55 4.57
CA ALA A 71 -8.39 0.88 5.76
C ALA A 71 -9.84 0.43 5.54
N ARG A 72 -10.19 -0.74 6.11
CA ARG A 72 -11.51 -1.36 5.97
C ARG A 72 -12.38 -1.10 7.19
N VAL A 73 -13.65 -0.79 6.95
CA VAL A 73 -14.68 -0.59 7.98
C VAL A 73 -16.04 -1.04 7.47
N VAL A 74 -16.97 -1.35 8.37
CA VAL A 74 -18.38 -1.54 8.03
C VAL A 74 -19.04 -0.17 7.98
N VAL A 75 -19.72 0.18 6.89
CA VAL A 75 -20.50 1.42 6.78
C VAL A 75 -21.94 1.14 7.21
N ARG A 76 -22.46 1.89 8.18
CA ARG A 76 -23.83 1.75 8.70
C ARG A 76 -24.78 2.71 7.99
N ARG A 77 -26.08 2.40 8.01
CA ARG A 77 -27.14 3.19 7.34
C ARG A 77 -27.23 4.64 7.82
N ASN A 78 -26.82 4.92 9.06
CA ASN A 78 -26.81 6.26 9.65
C ASN A 78 -25.49 7.03 9.40
N GLY A 79 -24.62 6.54 8.51
CA GLY A 79 -23.34 7.18 8.19
C GLY A 79 -22.20 6.90 9.18
N GLN A 80 -22.48 6.19 10.28
CA GLN A 80 -21.44 5.73 11.20
C GLN A 80 -20.65 4.57 10.60
N VAL A 81 -19.45 4.34 11.12
CA VAL A 81 -18.61 3.21 10.72
C VAL A 81 -18.27 2.31 11.90
N GLN A 82 -18.17 1.01 11.65
CA GLN A 82 -17.68 0.04 12.64
C GLN A 82 -16.26 -0.39 12.30
N THR A 83 -15.37 -0.39 13.29
CA THR A 83 -14.00 -0.90 13.21
C THR A 83 -13.92 -2.39 13.60
N ALA A 84 -12.81 -3.05 13.29
CA ALA A 84 -12.65 -4.50 13.49
C ALA A 84 -12.73 -4.93 14.96
N ASP A 85 -12.48 -4.02 15.90
CA ASP A 85 -12.67 -4.21 17.33
C ASP A 85 -14.15 -4.08 17.78
N GLY A 86 -15.07 -3.89 16.83
CA GLY A 86 -16.50 -3.79 17.07
C GLY A 86 -17.00 -2.40 17.44
N ARG A 87 -16.11 -1.43 17.70
CA ARG A 87 -16.50 -0.05 18.07
C ARG A 87 -17.18 0.67 16.92
N ILE A 88 -18.16 1.52 17.25
CA ILE A 88 -18.93 2.32 16.30
C ILE A 88 -18.49 3.79 16.44
N TRP A 89 -18.17 4.41 15.31
CA TRP A 89 -17.60 5.75 15.25
C TRP A 89 -18.40 6.65 14.34
N ASN A 90 -18.39 7.95 14.66
CA ASN A 90 -18.83 8.98 13.72
C ASN A 90 -17.65 9.38 12.83
N VAL A 91 -17.88 9.52 11.53
CA VAL A 91 -16.90 10.11 10.61
C VAL A 91 -16.94 11.63 10.79
N SER A 92 -15.83 12.22 11.22
CA SER A 92 -15.71 13.64 11.55
C SER A 92 -14.99 14.46 10.47
N ALA A 93 -14.13 13.83 9.67
CA ALA A 93 -13.50 14.41 8.49
C ALA A 93 -13.04 13.31 7.52
N GLY A 94 -12.69 13.69 6.30
CA GLY A 94 -12.29 12.77 5.23
C GLY A 94 -13.47 11.95 4.70
N VAL A 95 -13.17 10.89 3.95
CA VAL A 95 -14.19 10.11 3.22
C VAL A 95 -14.01 8.62 3.47
N VAL A 96 -15.14 7.92 3.67
CA VAL A 96 -15.23 6.47 3.57
C VAL A 96 -16.18 6.15 2.42
N LEU A 97 -15.68 5.46 1.40
CA LEU A 97 -16.45 5.02 0.24
C LEU A 97 -16.77 3.54 0.35
N SER A 98 -17.80 3.07 -0.36
CA SER A 98 -17.92 1.63 -0.61
C SER A 98 -16.71 1.15 -1.43
N GLU A 99 -16.33 -0.11 -1.28
CA GLU A 99 -15.19 -0.68 -1.97
C GLU A 99 -15.28 -0.55 -3.51
N PRO A 100 -16.44 -0.81 -4.16
CA PRO A 100 -16.60 -0.54 -5.58
C PRO A 100 -16.37 0.93 -5.96
N ALA A 101 -16.90 1.87 -5.16
CA ALA A 101 -16.73 3.30 -5.40
C ALA A 101 -15.27 3.76 -5.19
N ALA A 102 -14.60 3.25 -4.16
CA ALA A 102 -13.19 3.52 -3.91
C ALA A 102 -12.30 3.02 -5.06
N ARG A 103 -12.59 1.82 -5.59
CA ARG A 103 -11.89 1.28 -6.77
C ARG A 103 -12.15 2.10 -8.02
N ALA A 104 -13.39 2.57 -8.21
CA ALA A 104 -13.73 3.45 -9.32
C ALA A 104 -12.95 4.76 -9.24
N GLU A 105 -12.93 5.42 -8.07
CA GLU A 105 -12.14 6.62 -7.80
C GLU A 105 -10.66 6.40 -8.10
N ALA A 106 -10.09 5.28 -7.65
CA ALA A 106 -8.68 4.95 -7.90
C ALA A 106 -8.34 4.76 -9.38
N ARG A 107 -9.31 4.35 -10.20
CA ARG A 107 -9.14 4.15 -11.65
C ARG A 107 -9.28 5.44 -12.45
N LEU A 108 -9.75 6.55 -11.85
CA LEU A 108 -9.77 7.87 -12.50
C LEU A 108 -8.37 8.49 -12.62
N LEU A 109 -7.39 7.99 -11.86
CA LEU A 109 -6.02 8.48 -11.83
C LEU A 109 -5.05 7.40 -12.28
N ALA A 110 -3.96 7.80 -12.93
CA ALA A 110 -2.84 6.88 -13.17
C ALA A 110 -2.25 6.40 -11.83
N PRO A 111 -1.68 5.19 -11.74
CA PRO A 111 -1.02 4.70 -10.52
C PRO A 111 -0.06 5.70 -9.83
N PRO A 112 0.90 6.33 -10.54
CA PRO A 112 1.78 7.34 -9.94
C PRO A 112 1.06 8.59 -9.43
N GLU A 113 -0.03 9.03 -10.08
CA GLU A 113 -0.82 10.18 -9.63
C GLU A 113 -1.60 9.87 -8.35
N TRP A 114 -2.15 8.65 -8.25
CA TRP A 114 -2.76 8.16 -7.01
C TRP A 114 -1.73 8.08 -5.88
N ALA A 115 -0.54 7.57 -6.18
CA ALA A 115 0.56 7.49 -5.22
C ALA A 115 0.90 8.88 -4.67
N LEU A 116 1.05 9.88 -5.54
CA LEU A 116 1.31 11.26 -5.13
C LEU A 116 0.13 11.87 -4.37
N ARG A 117 -1.11 11.67 -4.81
CA ARG A 117 -2.29 12.24 -4.14
C ARG A 117 -2.39 11.83 -2.67
N TRP A 118 -2.13 10.56 -2.37
CA TRP A 118 -2.41 10.01 -1.05
C TRP A 118 -1.18 9.80 -0.17
N PHE A 119 0.01 9.70 -0.76
CA PHE A 119 1.23 9.38 -0.02
C PHE A 119 2.33 10.43 -0.18
N SER A 120 2.20 11.44 -1.05
CA SER A 120 3.24 12.48 -1.18
C SER A 120 3.55 13.12 0.16
N GLY A 121 4.86 13.22 0.47
CA GLY A 121 5.33 13.74 1.75
C GLY A 121 5.30 12.74 2.92
N ALA A 122 4.73 11.53 2.75
CA ALA A 122 4.86 10.48 3.74
C ALA A 122 6.34 10.12 3.93
N PRO A 123 6.84 10.04 5.19
CA PRO A 123 8.23 9.74 5.44
C PRO A 123 8.56 8.30 5.04
N TYR A 124 9.82 8.07 4.67
CA TYR A 124 10.28 6.70 4.45
C TYR A 124 10.27 5.96 5.79
N LEU A 125 9.61 4.81 5.83
CA LEU A 125 9.63 3.90 6.98
C LEU A 125 9.79 2.47 6.47
N TRP A 126 10.89 1.82 6.84
CA TRP A 126 11.12 0.41 6.52
C TRP A 126 9.99 -0.47 7.08
N GLY A 127 9.37 -1.29 6.23
CA GLY A 127 8.21 -2.10 6.61
C GLY A 127 6.88 -1.33 6.57
N GLY A 128 6.90 -0.01 6.40
CA GLY A 128 5.73 0.87 6.38
C GLY A 128 4.79 0.63 5.19
N ARG A 129 3.48 0.79 5.42
CA ARG A 129 2.40 0.50 4.44
C ARG A 129 1.31 1.59 4.42
N THR A 130 1.51 2.74 5.04
CA THR A 130 0.49 3.80 5.16
C THR A 130 1.08 5.18 4.93
N GLU A 131 0.24 6.19 4.75
CA GLU A 131 0.65 7.58 4.56
C GLU A 131 1.36 8.22 5.77
N TRP A 132 1.46 7.51 6.91
CA TRP A 132 2.23 7.95 8.08
C TRP A 132 3.69 7.47 8.06
N GLY A 133 4.01 6.57 7.13
CA GLY A 133 5.32 5.97 6.97
C GLY A 133 5.24 4.80 6.01
N ILE A 134 5.97 4.87 4.90
CA ILE A 134 5.87 3.89 3.82
C ILE A 134 7.23 3.65 3.16
N ASP A 135 7.54 2.40 2.84
CA ASP A 135 8.71 2.07 2.04
C ASP A 135 8.38 1.94 0.54
N CYS A 136 9.39 1.63 -0.26
CA CYS A 136 9.28 1.59 -1.71
C CYS A 136 8.24 0.57 -2.20
N SER A 137 8.31 -0.67 -1.71
CA SER A 137 7.38 -1.73 -2.09
C SER A 137 6.01 -1.57 -1.45
N GLY A 138 5.91 -0.97 -0.27
CA GLY A 138 4.66 -0.58 0.37
C GLY A 138 3.88 0.46 -0.44
N LEU A 139 4.58 1.44 -1.04
CA LEU A 139 3.96 2.44 -1.93
C LEU A 139 3.37 1.80 -3.19
N VAL A 140 4.12 0.90 -3.82
CA VAL A 140 3.65 0.13 -4.99
C VAL A 140 2.45 -0.73 -4.60
N GLN A 141 2.54 -1.47 -3.49
CA GLN A 141 1.46 -2.33 -2.99
C GLN A 141 0.18 -1.52 -2.70
N GLY A 142 0.28 -0.42 -1.95
CA GLY A 142 -0.88 0.41 -1.59
C GLY A 142 -1.55 1.04 -2.81
N THR A 143 -0.75 1.50 -3.77
CA THR A 143 -1.22 2.06 -5.04
C THR A 143 -2.04 1.06 -5.85
N TYR A 144 -1.56 -0.17 -5.98
CA TYR A 144 -2.24 -1.20 -6.75
C TYR A 144 -3.41 -1.84 -5.99
N ALA A 145 -3.32 -1.98 -4.67
CA ALA A 145 -4.41 -2.46 -3.83
C ALA A 145 -5.67 -1.58 -3.94
N ALA A 146 -5.51 -0.27 -4.08
CA ALA A 146 -6.62 0.66 -4.31
C ALA A 146 -7.43 0.35 -5.59
N ARG A 147 -6.79 -0.30 -6.58
CA ARG A 147 -7.40 -0.71 -7.86
C ARG A 147 -7.89 -2.17 -7.87
N GLY A 148 -7.76 -2.86 -6.73
CA GLY A 148 -8.11 -4.26 -6.59
C GLY A 148 -7.04 -5.24 -7.07
N ILE A 149 -5.80 -4.77 -7.29
CA ILE A 149 -4.68 -5.61 -7.73
C ILE A 149 -3.81 -5.91 -6.52
N THR A 150 -3.77 -7.17 -6.11
CA THR A 150 -2.90 -7.63 -5.01
C THR A 150 -1.49 -7.84 -5.53
N LEU A 151 -0.53 -7.13 -4.93
CA LEU A 151 0.89 -7.35 -5.17
C LEU A 151 1.58 -7.88 -3.91
N PRO A 152 2.63 -8.70 -4.07
CA PRO A 152 3.48 -9.13 -2.95
C PRO A 152 4.03 -7.95 -2.17
N ARG A 153 4.35 -8.17 -0.88
CA ARG A 153 4.84 -7.12 0.01
C ARG A 153 6.25 -6.64 -0.33
N ASP A 154 7.13 -7.56 -0.74
CA ASP A 154 8.56 -7.30 -0.88
C ASP A 154 8.94 -7.00 -2.34
N SER A 155 9.94 -6.13 -2.53
CA SER A 155 10.35 -5.63 -3.84
C SER A 155 10.90 -6.73 -4.76
N ASP A 156 11.57 -7.74 -4.20
CA ASP A 156 12.04 -8.90 -4.94
C ASP A 156 10.89 -9.72 -5.53
N LEU A 157 9.84 -9.96 -4.75
CA LEU A 157 8.63 -10.64 -5.23
C LEU A 157 7.84 -9.76 -6.21
N GLN A 158 7.77 -8.45 -5.98
CA GLN A 158 7.16 -7.51 -6.94
C GLN A 158 7.90 -7.49 -8.29
N SER A 159 9.22 -7.70 -8.28
CA SER A 159 10.02 -7.81 -9.50
C SER A 159 9.74 -9.05 -10.35
N LEU A 160 8.89 -9.96 -9.87
CA LEU A 160 8.42 -11.15 -10.57
C LEU A 160 6.91 -11.10 -10.88
N ALA A 161 6.22 -10.05 -10.42
CA ALA A 161 4.77 -9.93 -10.57
C ALA A 161 4.37 -9.22 -11.88
N GLY A 162 3.22 -9.60 -12.42
CA GLY A 162 2.67 -8.99 -13.64
C GLY A 162 3.43 -9.38 -14.92
N ARG A 163 3.24 -8.61 -15.98
CA ARG A 163 3.86 -8.85 -17.29
C ARG A 163 5.24 -8.19 -17.35
N GLU A 164 6.21 -8.87 -17.93
CA GLU A 164 7.51 -8.25 -18.26
C GLU A 164 7.36 -7.17 -19.33
N VAL A 165 7.99 -6.03 -19.11
CA VAL A 165 8.17 -4.99 -20.12
C VAL A 165 9.63 -5.01 -20.51
N LYS A 166 9.90 -5.03 -21.83
CA LYS A 166 11.27 -5.02 -22.35
C LYS A 166 12.02 -3.83 -21.78
N LEU A 167 13.15 -4.10 -21.15
CA LEU A 167 14.01 -3.07 -20.58
C LEU A 167 14.56 -2.17 -21.69
N ASP A 168 14.47 -0.86 -21.51
CA ASP A 168 14.94 0.15 -22.45
C ASP A 168 15.47 1.35 -21.65
N PRO A 169 16.77 1.69 -21.75
CA PRO A 169 17.37 2.78 -20.97
C PRO A 169 16.75 4.16 -21.21
N ALA A 170 16.06 4.38 -22.33
CA ALA A 170 15.35 5.63 -22.62
C ALA A 170 13.89 5.60 -22.14
N GLY A 171 13.43 4.48 -21.58
CA GLY A 171 12.05 4.29 -21.13
C GLY A 171 11.06 4.04 -22.27
N THR A 172 11.54 3.68 -23.47
CA THR A 172 10.68 3.42 -24.62
C THR A 172 9.76 2.22 -24.34
N GLY A 173 8.45 2.41 -24.51
CA GLY A 173 7.44 1.36 -24.26
C GLY A 173 6.97 1.25 -22.80
N TYR A 174 7.51 2.08 -21.91
CA TYR A 174 7.04 2.15 -20.51
C TYR A 174 5.72 2.92 -20.43
N GLU A 175 4.81 2.43 -19.61
CA GLU A 175 3.50 3.04 -19.34
C GLU A 175 3.45 3.57 -17.90
N ALA A 176 2.65 4.61 -17.66
CA ALA A 176 2.44 5.13 -16.32
C ALA A 176 1.89 4.02 -15.40
N GLY A 177 2.62 3.75 -14.32
CA GLY A 177 2.36 2.66 -13.39
C GLY A 177 3.31 1.47 -13.52
N ASP A 178 4.05 1.32 -14.61
CA ASP A 178 5.08 0.28 -14.70
C ASP A 178 6.02 0.35 -13.49
N VAL A 179 6.28 -0.79 -12.88
CA VAL A 179 7.13 -0.94 -11.70
C VAL A 179 8.56 -1.16 -12.17
N LEU A 180 9.39 -0.14 -12.00
CA LEU A 180 10.84 -0.22 -12.21
C LEU A 180 11.47 -0.88 -11.00
N CYS A 181 12.29 -1.89 -11.23
CA CYS A 181 12.94 -2.70 -10.21
C CYS A 181 14.45 -2.47 -10.27
N PHE A 182 15.03 -2.10 -9.13
CA PHE A 182 16.45 -1.76 -9.01
C PHE A 182 17.17 -2.75 -8.11
N ALA A 183 18.35 -3.21 -8.52
CA ALA A 183 19.15 -4.17 -7.78
C ALA A 183 20.51 -3.62 -7.37
N ASP A 184 20.92 -3.95 -6.15
CA ASP A 184 22.31 -3.81 -5.69
C ASP A 184 22.90 -5.23 -5.59
N GLY A 185 23.79 -5.55 -6.53
CA GLY A 185 24.25 -6.92 -6.76
C GLY A 185 23.12 -7.83 -7.29
N GLN A 186 22.89 -8.97 -6.64
CA GLN A 186 21.88 -9.96 -7.05
C GLN A 186 20.50 -9.78 -6.41
N ARG A 187 20.33 -8.76 -5.55
CA ARG A 187 19.09 -8.56 -4.79
C ARG A 187 18.41 -7.27 -5.21
N ILE A 188 17.09 -7.33 -5.41
CA ILE A 188 16.28 -6.13 -5.59
C ILE A 188 16.36 -5.31 -4.30
N SER A 189 16.88 -4.09 -4.41
CA SER A 189 17.07 -3.16 -3.31
C SER A 189 16.00 -2.08 -3.28
N HIS A 190 15.32 -1.82 -4.41
CA HIS A 190 14.36 -0.74 -4.52
C HIS A 190 13.37 -0.94 -5.67
N VAL A 191 12.20 -0.31 -5.57
CA VAL A 191 11.18 -0.26 -6.64
C VAL A 191 10.59 1.15 -6.76
N ALA A 192 10.16 1.52 -7.96
CA ALA A 192 9.50 2.79 -8.25
C ALA A 192 8.40 2.64 -9.30
N LEU A 193 7.41 3.53 -9.29
CA LEU A 193 6.40 3.64 -10.34
C LEU A 193 6.91 4.58 -11.43
N TRP A 194 6.88 4.15 -12.69
CA TRP A 194 7.06 5.04 -13.83
C TRP A 194 5.90 6.02 -13.91
N SER A 195 6.18 7.31 -14.01
CA SER A 195 5.16 8.36 -14.20
C SER A 195 5.09 8.94 -15.60
N GLY A 196 5.96 8.47 -16.51
CA GLY A 196 6.10 9.05 -17.85
C GLY A 196 7.12 10.16 -17.91
N ALA A 197 7.51 10.53 -19.13
CA ALA A 197 8.45 11.62 -19.43
C ALA A 197 9.76 11.56 -18.63
N GLY A 198 10.34 10.37 -18.45
CA GLY A 198 11.59 10.20 -17.71
C GLY A 198 11.46 10.26 -16.20
N ARG A 199 10.24 10.34 -15.66
CA ARG A 199 10.02 10.52 -14.22
C ARG A 199 9.55 9.24 -13.54
N ILE A 200 9.92 9.13 -12.26
CA ILE A 200 9.48 8.08 -11.35
C ILE A 200 8.79 8.68 -10.13
N VAL A 201 7.94 7.88 -9.48
CA VAL A 201 7.37 8.12 -8.15
C VAL A 201 7.77 6.97 -7.24
N HIS A 202 8.38 7.28 -6.11
CA HIS A 202 8.87 6.28 -5.15
C HIS A 202 8.93 6.82 -3.73
N SER A 203 8.97 5.91 -2.75
CA SER A 203 9.39 6.22 -1.38
C SER A 203 10.85 5.83 -1.21
N ALA A 204 11.74 6.80 -0.99
CA ALA A 204 13.18 6.54 -0.93
C ALA A 204 13.84 7.20 0.28
N LEU A 205 14.74 6.46 0.95
CA LEU A 205 15.55 6.95 2.05
C LEU A 205 16.34 8.21 1.70
N SER A 206 16.94 8.24 0.50
CA SER A 206 17.74 9.39 0.01
C SER A 206 16.92 10.68 -0.17
N ARG A 207 15.58 10.57 -0.23
CA ARG A 207 14.65 11.71 -0.30
C ARG A 207 13.96 12.01 1.03
N GLY A 208 14.07 11.10 1.99
CA GLY A 208 13.30 11.14 3.23
C GLY A 208 11.84 10.66 3.10
N GLY A 209 11.41 10.15 1.95
CA GLY A 209 10.02 9.70 1.78
C GLY A 209 9.51 9.64 0.35
N VAL A 210 8.19 9.77 0.20
CA VAL A 210 7.48 9.69 -1.08
C VAL A 210 7.59 10.98 -1.87
N GLY A 211 7.99 10.86 -3.13
CA GLY A 211 7.96 11.96 -4.08
C GLY A 211 8.29 11.52 -5.51
N SER A 212 8.39 12.52 -6.39
CA SER A 212 8.78 12.31 -7.79
C SER A 212 10.23 12.71 -8.03
N ASP A 213 10.93 11.94 -8.87
CA ASP A 213 12.26 12.23 -9.39
C ASP A 213 12.30 12.17 -10.91
N ASP A 214 13.23 12.94 -11.48
CA ASP A 214 13.65 12.78 -12.87
C ASP A 214 14.75 11.71 -12.92
N LEU A 215 14.44 10.57 -13.54
CA LEU A 215 15.35 9.44 -13.68
C LEU A 215 16.49 9.75 -14.64
N PHE A 216 16.35 10.71 -15.56
CA PHE A 216 17.36 11.07 -16.55
C PHE A 216 18.18 12.31 -16.19
N ALA A 217 17.89 12.93 -15.05
CA ALA A 217 18.67 14.06 -14.55
C ALA A 217 20.17 13.73 -14.47
N ASP A 218 20.99 14.75 -14.68
CA ASP A 218 22.44 14.70 -14.47
C ASP A 218 22.80 14.87 -12.99
N ALA A 219 22.26 13.96 -12.15
CA ALA A 219 22.50 13.92 -10.72
C ALA A 219 23.05 12.55 -10.31
N PRO A 220 23.95 12.46 -9.32
CA PRO A 220 24.52 11.18 -8.87
C PRO A 220 23.47 10.12 -8.49
N GLY A 221 22.39 10.54 -7.83
CA GLY A 221 21.29 9.63 -7.45
C GLY A 221 20.54 9.07 -8.66
N ALA A 222 20.25 9.90 -9.66
CA ALA A 222 19.59 9.48 -10.89
C ALA A 222 20.50 8.54 -11.72
N LYS A 223 21.80 8.84 -11.82
CA LYS A 223 22.80 7.94 -12.44
C LYS A 223 22.80 6.57 -11.78
N ARG A 224 22.94 6.53 -10.45
CA ARG A 224 22.92 5.27 -9.68
C ARG A 224 21.65 4.46 -9.91
N LEU A 225 20.48 5.10 -9.94
CA LEU A 225 19.22 4.42 -10.21
C LEU A 225 19.21 3.81 -11.62
N ARG A 226 19.69 4.53 -12.64
CA ARG A 226 19.79 3.99 -14.01
C ARG A 226 20.73 2.79 -14.09
N ASP A 227 21.88 2.87 -13.42
CA ASP A 227 22.86 1.78 -13.39
C ASP A 227 22.32 0.52 -12.70
N PHE A 228 21.40 0.69 -11.75
CA PHE A 228 20.82 -0.40 -10.96
C PHE A 228 19.49 -0.91 -11.51
N LEU A 229 18.95 -0.31 -12.58
CA LEU A 229 17.68 -0.72 -13.16
C LEU A 229 17.86 -2.08 -13.87
N VAL A 230 17.17 -3.11 -13.38
CA VAL A 230 17.33 -4.49 -13.89
C VAL A 230 16.06 -5.06 -14.49
N ALA A 231 14.88 -4.54 -14.14
CA ALA A 231 13.63 -5.06 -14.67
C ALA A 231 12.52 -3.99 -14.66
N VAL A 232 11.55 -4.18 -15.55
CA VAL A 232 10.30 -3.41 -15.56
C VAL A 232 9.13 -4.36 -15.64
N ARG A 233 8.17 -4.18 -14.72
CA ARG A 233 6.97 -5.00 -14.61
C ARG A 233 5.72 -4.16 -14.80
N ARG A 234 4.75 -4.71 -15.51
CA ARG A 234 3.42 -4.13 -15.66
C ARG A 234 2.41 -4.98 -14.89
N PRO A 235 2.00 -4.56 -13.67
CA PRO A 235 0.90 -5.20 -12.97
C PRO A 235 -0.38 -5.18 -13.83
N GLY A 236 -1.19 -6.24 -13.74
CA GLY A 236 -2.43 -6.40 -14.52
C GLY A 236 -3.42 -5.25 -14.30
N ARG A 237 -4.34 -5.03 -15.25
CA ARG A 237 -5.37 -3.98 -15.20
C ARG A 237 -6.68 -4.48 -14.60
#